data_AF-A0A971RR94-F1
#
_entry.id   AF-A0A971RR94-F1
#
_cell.length_a   1.000
_cell.length_b   1.000
_cell.length_c   1.000
_cell.angle_alpha   90.00
_cell.angle_beta   90.00
_cell.angle_gamma   90.00
#
_symmetry.space_group_name_H-M   'P 1'
#
loop_
_entity.id
_entity.type
_entity.pdbx_description
1 polymer ?
#
loop_
_entity_poly.entity_id
_entity_poly.type
_entity_poly.pdbx_seq_one_letter_code
_entity_poly.pdbx_strand_id
1 'polypeptide(L)'
;MYPQIRPTWAEINLDNIAHNIQAVKERLRPECEIIAVVKGNAYGHGAVEVARAALEAGATRLAVSMLEEAWQLRQAGITAPILVLGYTPPAQGGLAASLNISLTVYDQEQTLALLEAAKASGAVLKVHLKVDTGMGRVG
;
A
#
# COMPACT_ATOMS: atom_id res chain seq x y z
N MET A 1 11.28 -19.41 8.43
CA MET A 1 12.60 -19.12 7.82
C MET A 1 12.92 -20.31 6.93
N TYR A 2 13.07 -20.13 5.61
CA TYR A 2 13.55 -21.22 4.76
C TYR A 2 14.94 -21.63 5.26
N PRO A 3 15.25 -22.94 5.38
CA PRO A 3 16.63 -23.34 5.64
C PRO A 3 17.53 -22.70 4.59
N GLN A 4 18.67 -22.12 5.00
CA GLN A 4 19.63 -21.51 4.08
C GLN A 4 20.31 -22.62 3.25
N ILE A 5 19.60 -23.06 2.21
CA ILE A 5 20.06 -24.08 1.27
C ILE A 5 20.95 -23.46 0.19
N ARG A 6 20.86 -22.14 -0.02
CA ARG A 6 21.66 -21.39 -1.01
C ARG A 6 22.59 -20.38 -0.32
N PRO A 7 23.84 -20.24 -0.79
CA PRO A 7 24.84 -19.35 -0.17
C PRO A 7 24.69 -17.87 -0.56
N THR A 8 23.71 -17.50 -1.40
CA THR A 8 23.51 -16.11 -1.85
C THR A 8 22.29 -15.51 -1.18
N TRP A 9 22.45 -14.35 -0.55
CA TRP A 9 21.37 -13.59 0.08
C TRP A 9 21.52 -12.09 -0.19
N ALA A 10 20.43 -11.35 0.02
CA ALA A 10 20.46 -9.90 0.10
C ALA A 10 20.26 -9.51 1.57
N GLU A 11 21.19 -8.75 2.13
CA GLU A 11 21.07 -8.20 3.48
C GLU A 11 20.39 -6.84 3.41
N ILE A 12 19.31 -6.69 4.19
CA ILE A 12 18.52 -5.46 4.25
C ILE A 12 18.67 -4.89 5.64
N ASN A 13 19.26 -3.70 5.74
CA ASN A 13 19.38 -2.98 6.99
C ASN A 13 18.13 -2.09 7.20
N LEU A 14 17.29 -2.45 8.18
CA LEU A 14 16.06 -1.72 8.49
C LEU A 14 16.32 -0.38 9.19
N ASP A 15 17.45 -0.21 9.89
CA ASP A 15 17.82 1.07 10.49
C ASP A 15 18.07 2.13 9.40
N ASN A 16 18.62 1.72 8.25
CA ASN A 16 18.78 2.61 7.10
C ASN A 16 17.42 3.04 6.52
N ILE A 17 16.42 2.16 6.51
CA ILE A 17 15.05 2.52 6.12
C ILE A 17 14.47 3.53 7.10
N ALA A 18 14.59 3.27 8.41
CA ALA A 18 14.09 4.14 9.45
C ALA A 18 14.74 5.53 9.40
N HIS A 19 16.07 5.57 9.27
CA HIS A 19 16.84 6.80 9.11
C HIS A 19 16.35 7.63 7.92
N ASN A 20 16.13 7.00 6.76
CA ASN A 20 15.67 7.70 5.56
C ASN A 20 14.26 8.29 5.74
N ILE A 21 13.34 7.56 6.38
CA ILE A 21 11.99 8.06 6.68
C ILE A 21 12.05 9.26 7.64
N GLN A 22 12.87 9.16 8.69
CA GLN A 22 13.05 10.26 9.66
C GLN A 22 13.65 11.50 9.00
N ALA A 23 14.67 11.33 8.16
CA ALA A 23 15.27 12.42 7.40
C ALA A 23 14.25 13.12 6.47
N VAL A 24 13.36 12.36 5.82
CA VAL A 24 12.26 12.95 5.05
C VAL A 24 11.31 13.71 5.97
N LYS A 25 10.90 13.11 7.08
CA LYS A 25 9.97 13.71 8.05
C LYS A 25 10.47 15.05 8.61
N GLU A 26 11.75 15.17 8.92
CA GLU A 26 12.38 16.40 9.40
C GLU A 26 12.28 17.58 8.41
N ARG A 27 12.11 17.28 7.12
CA ARG A 27 11.99 18.29 6.06
C ARG A 27 10.54 18.66 5.75
N LEU A 28 9.59 17.95 6.34
CA LEU A 28 8.16 18.17 6.13
C LEU A 28 7.57 19.04 7.23
N ARG A 29 6.44 19.68 6.93
CA ARG A 29 5.66 20.35 7.97
C ARG A 29 5.03 19.30 8.90
N PRO A 30 4.80 19.61 10.20
CA PRO A 30 4.31 18.64 11.17
C PRO A 30 3.00 17.92 10.79
N GLU A 31 2.14 18.59 10.01
CA GLU A 31 0.85 18.07 9.54
C GLU A 31 0.95 17.15 8.31
N CYS A 32 2.10 17.09 7.65
CA CYS A 32 2.27 16.27 6.46
C CYS A 32 2.35 14.78 6.84
N GLU A 33 1.43 13.99 6.28
CA GLU A 33 1.47 12.53 6.35
C GLU A 33 2.53 11.96 5.39
N ILE A 34 3.17 10.86 5.79
CA ILE A 34 4.08 10.10 4.93
C ILE A 34 3.40 8.77 4.56
N ILE A 35 3.31 8.52 3.26
CA ILE A 35 2.87 7.23 2.70
C ILE A 35 4.11 6.47 2.23
N ALA A 36 4.47 5.39 2.92
CA ALA A 36 5.56 4.52 2.48
C ALA A 36 5.08 3.57 1.38
N VAL A 37 5.66 3.69 0.18
CA VAL A 37 5.27 2.87 -0.97
C VAL A 37 6.09 1.58 -0.98
N VAL A 38 5.46 0.46 -0.64
CA VAL A 38 6.10 -0.86 -0.44
C VAL A 38 5.70 -1.89 -1.50
N LYS A 39 5.29 -1.44 -2.68
CA LYS A 39 5.02 -2.30 -3.86
C LYS A 39 6.25 -3.06 -4.34
N GLY A 40 6.06 -4.13 -5.10
CA GLY A 40 7.11 -4.97 -5.65
C GLY A 40 7.95 -5.63 -4.56
N ASN A 41 7.30 -6.17 -3.53
CA ASN A 41 7.96 -6.71 -2.33
C ASN A 41 8.87 -5.66 -1.63
N ALA A 42 8.35 -4.44 -1.39
CA ALA A 42 9.14 -3.27 -1.00
C ALA A 42 10.38 -3.06 -1.88
N TYR A 43 10.17 -3.01 -3.20
CA TYR A 43 11.24 -2.81 -4.18
C TYR A 43 12.35 -3.89 -4.03
N GLY A 44 11.97 -5.11 -3.68
CA GLY A 44 12.87 -6.25 -3.44
C GLY A 44 13.42 -6.39 -2.01
N HIS A 45 13.12 -5.46 -1.11
CA HIS A 45 13.68 -5.42 0.24
C HIS A 45 12.87 -6.21 1.28
N GLY A 46 11.70 -6.72 0.93
CA GLY A 46 10.81 -7.47 1.82
C GLY A 46 9.66 -6.61 2.35
N ALA A 47 8.46 -6.82 1.79
CA ALA A 47 7.31 -5.95 2.02
C ALA A 47 6.94 -5.78 3.50
N VAL A 48 6.86 -6.89 4.24
CA VAL A 48 6.36 -6.90 5.61
C VAL A 48 7.32 -6.19 6.57
N GLU A 49 8.60 -6.55 6.54
CA GLU A 49 9.58 -5.99 7.48
C GLU A 49 9.88 -4.52 7.17
N VAL A 50 9.95 -4.15 5.89
CA VAL A 50 10.09 -2.74 5.49
C VAL A 50 8.87 -1.92 5.87
N ALA A 51 7.66 -2.46 5.70
CA ALA A 51 6.45 -1.75 6.10
C ALA A 51 6.40 -1.48 7.62
N ARG A 52 6.79 -2.46 8.45
CA ARG A 52 6.90 -2.26 9.91
C ARG A 52 7.92 -1.18 10.26
N ALA A 53 9.14 -1.29 9.73
CA ALA A 53 10.20 -0.32 9.97
C ALA A 53 9.80 1.10 9.52
N ALA A 54 9.13 1.23 8.36
CA ALA A 54 8.67 2.53 7.88
C ALA A 54 7.59 3.14 8.79
N LEU A 55 6.62 2.34 9.27
CA LEU A 55 5.57 2.78 10.18
C LEU A 55 6.16 3.21 11.53
N GLU A 56 7.05 2.42 12.10
CA GLU A 56 7.76 2.74 13.35
C GLU A 56 8.59 4.02 13.23
N ALA A 57 9.20 4.25 12.07
CA ALA A 57 9.97 5.47 11.78
C ALA A 57 9.12 6.72 11.53
N GLY A 58 7.80 6.58 11.40
CA GLY A 58 6.87 7.70 11.32
C GLY A 58 6.08 7.82 10.02
N ALA A 59 6.12 6.83 9.12
CA ALA A 59 5.11 6.73 8.08
C ALA A 59 3.74 6.48 8.71
N THR A 60 2.69 7.15 8.22
CA THR A 60 1.33 7.02 8.76
C THR A 60 0.45 6.12 7.90
N ARG A 61 0.87 5.84 6.66
CA ARG A 61 0.16 4.98 5.70
C ARG A 61 1.15 4.19 4.85
N LEU A 62 0.62 3.18 4.18
CA LEU A 62 1.35 2.40 3.17
C LEU A 62 0.67 2.50 1.82
N ALA A 63 1.44 2.26 0.76
CA ALA A 63 0.88 2.05 -0.57
C ALA A 63 1.53 0.88 -1.31
N VAL A 64 0.73 0.21 -2.13
CA VAL A 64 1.14 -0.95 -2.94
C VAL A 64 0.63 -0.81 -4.37
N SER A 65 1.05 -1.71 -5.27
CA SER A 65 0.59 -1.70 -6.66
C SER A 65 -0.65 -2.55 -6.89
N MET A 66 -0.83 -3.63 -6.12
CA MET A 66 -1.89 -4.61 -6.32
C MET A 66 -2.58 -4.97 -5.00
N LEU A 67 -3.85 -5.38 -5.07
CA LEU A 67 -4.63 -5.77 -3.89
C LEU A 67 -4.01 -6.97 -3.15
N GLU A 68 -3.38 -7.91 -3.87
CA GLU A 68 -2.67 -9.05 -3.29
C GLU A 68 -1.55 -8.62 -2.32
N GLU A 69 -0.78 -7.59 -2.69
CA GLU A 69 0.28 -7.06 -1.82
C GLU A 69 -0.31 -6.44 -0.55
N ALA A 70 -1.44 -5.71 -0.67
CA ALA A 70 -2.14 -5.16 0.48
C ALA A 70 -2.71 -6.28 1.38
N TRP A 71 -3.24 -7.34 0.78
CA TRP A 71 -3.71 -8.53 1.50
C TRP A 71 -2.58 -9.21 2.26
N GLN A 72 -1.39 -9.38 1.66
CA GLN A 72 -0.20 -9.91 2.33
C GLN A 72 0.15 -9.09 3.58
N LEU A 73 0.12 -7.76 3.49
CA LEU A 73 0.40 -6.87 4.63
C LEU A 73 -0.66 -7.03 5.73
N ARG A 74 -1.94 -7.19 5.37
CA ARG A 74 -3.03 -7.48 6.32
C ARG A 74 -2.84 -8.82 7.01
N GLN A 75 -2.46 -9.87 6.28
CA GLN A 75 -2.14 -11.19 6.86
C GLN A 75 -0.95 -11.12 7.83
N ALA A 76 -0.01 -10.20 7.60
CA ALA A 76 1.11 -9.95 8.50
C ALA A 76 0.78 -9.09 9.74
N GLY A 77 -0.51 -8.75 9.94
CA GLY A 77 -1.00 -8.00 11.10
C GLY A 77 -0.91 -6.48 10.96
N ILE A 78 -0.57 -5.95 9.78
CA ILE A 78 -0.50 -4.49 9.59
C ILE A 78 -1.89 -3.91 9.54
N THR A 79 -2.18 -2.98 10.44
CA THR A 79 -3.48 -2.29 10.57
C THR A 79 -3.50 -0.87 10.01
N ALA A 80 -2.32 -0.30 9.71
CA ALA A 80 -2.20 1.03 9.12
C ALA A 80 -3.01 1.16 7.81
N PRO A 81 -3.48 2.36 7.43
CA PRO A 81 -4.16 2.57 6.16
C PRO A 81 -3.27 2.15 4.98
N ILE A 82 -3.84 1.39 4.04
CA ILE A 82 -3.16 0.94 2.83
C ILE A 82 -3.91 1.48 1.62
N LEU A 83 -3.18 2.05 0.65
CA LEU A 83 -3.69 2.46 -0.65
C LEU A 83 -3.14 1.57 -1.77
N VAL A 84 -4.02 1.01 -2.60
CA VAL A 84 -3.64 0.37 -3.87
C VAL A 84 -3.57 1.44 -4.95
N LEU A 85 -2.36 1.67 -5.49
CA LEU A 85 -2.08 2.71 -6.50
C LEU A 85 -2.46 2.30 -7.92
N GLY A 86 -2.59 0.99 -8.16
CA GLY A 86 -2.87 0.40 -9.47
C GLY A 86 -4.34 0.13 -9.71
N TYR A 87 -4.62 -0.51 -10.83
CA TYR A 87 -5.94 -1.01 -11.18
C TYR A 87 -6.42 -2.09 -10.19
N THR A 88 -7.70 -2.05 -9.85
CA THR A 88 -8.38 -3.11 -9.10
C THR A 88 -9.61 -3.58 -9.86
N PRO A 89 -9.73 -4.88 -10.19
CA PRO A 89 -10.93 -5.45 -10.81
C PRO A 89 -12.20 -5.15 -9.99
N PRO A 90 -13.33 -4.78 -10.60
CA PRO A 90 -14.58 -4.46 -9.89
C PRO A 90 -15.04 -5.52 -8.88
N ALA A 91 -14.92 -6.80 -9.23
CA ALA A 91 -15.29 -7.92 -8.36
C ALA A 91 -14.54 -7.94 -7.01
N GLN A 92 -13.41 -7.23 -6.91
CA GLN A 92 -12.61 -7.16 -5.69
C GLN A 92 -13.00 -6.00 -4.74
N GLY A 93 -14.00 -5.18 -5.10
CA GLY A 93 -14.46 -4.06 -4.27
C GLY A 93 -14.89 -4.49 -2.86
N GLY A 94 -15.63 -5.60 -2.74
CA GLY A 94 -16.05 -6.15 -1.45
C GLY A 94 -14.88 -6.64 -0.58
N LEU A 95 -13.85 -7.24 -1.20
CA LEU A 95 -12.65 -7.68 -0.48
C LEU A 95 -11.83 -6.50 0.03
N ALA A 96 -11.64 -5.47 -0.81
CA ALA A 96 -10.94 -4.26 -0.40
C ALA A 96 -11.67 -3.55 0.76
N ALA A 97 -12.99 -3.46 0.69
CA ALA A 97 -13.81 -2.87 1.75
C ALA A 97 -13.70 -3.64 3.07
N SER A 98 -13.85 -4.98 3.06
CA SER A 98 -13.76 -5.80 4.27
C SER A 98 -12.40 -5.77 4.93
N LEU A 99 -11.33 -5.59 4.14
CA LEU A 99 -9.95 -5.46 4.62
C LEU A 99 -9.56 -4.02 4.97
N ASN A 100 -10.47 -3.04 4.85
CA ASN A 100 -10.20 -1.62 5.02
C ASN A 100 -8.97 -1.17 4.21
N ILE A 101 -8.96 -1.52 2.92
CA ILE A 101 -7.95 -1.13 1.93
C ILE A 101 -8.57 -0.07 1.02
N SER A 102 -7.87 1.04 0.83
CA SER A 102 -8.30 2.11 -0.07
C SER A 102 -7.88 1.80 -1.50
N LEU A 103 -8.74 2.11 -2.48
CA LEU A 103 -8.47 1.88 -3.89
C LEU A 103 -8.28 3.19 -4.64
N THR A 104 -7.32 3.22 -5.57
CA THR A 104 -7.26 4.28 -6.58
C THR A 104 -8.33 4.07 -7.65
N VAL A 105 -9.05 5.13 -7.98
CA VAL A 105 -10.07 5.15 -9.04
C VAL A 105 -9.80 6.29 -10.01
N TYR A 106 -10.16 6.09 -11.28
CA TYR A 106 -9.92 7.06 -12.37
C TYR A 106 -10.87 6.86 -13.56
N ASP A 107 -11.77 5.88 -13.49
CA ASP A 107 -12.79 5.62 -14.51
C ASP A 107 -14.16 5.50 -13.84
N GLN A 108 -15.17 6.18 -14.37
CA GLN A 108 -16.49 6.27 -13.75
C GLN A 108 -17.19 4.91 -13.72
N GLU A 109 -17.15 4.17 -14.84
CA GLU A 109 -17.82 2.87 -14.97
C GLU A 109 -17.22 1.86 -13.98
N GLN A 110 -15.89 1.74 -13.97
CA GLN A 110 -15.17 0.91 -13.02
C GLN A 110 -15.46 1.32 -11.57
N THR A 111 -15.50 2.62 -11.28
CA THR A 111 -15.77 3.12 -9.92
C THR A 111 -17.13 2.69 -9.43
N LEU A 112 -18.18 2.85 -10.27
CA LEU A 112 -19.53 2.42 -9.92
C LEU A 112 -19.60 0.91 -9.69
N ALA A 113 -18.94 0.11 -10.53
CA ALA A 113 -18.91 -1.34 -10.38
C ALA A 113 -18.16 -1.79 -9.10
N LEU A 114 -17.07 -1.11 -8.73
CA LEU A 114 -16.35 -1.35 -7.47
C LEU A 114 -17.23 -1.04 -6.25
N LEU A 115 -17.93 0.10 -6.28
CA LEU A 115 -18.83 0.52 -5.20
C LEU A 115 -20.00 -0.45 -5.06
N GLU A 116 -20.58 -0.92 -6.16
CA GLU A 116 -21.65 -1.93 -6.13
C GLU A 116 -21.18 -3.24 -5.51
N ALA A 117 -20.01 -3.74 -5.93
CA ALA A 117 -19.42 -4.95 -5.33
C ALA A 117 -19.13 -4.77 -3.82
N ALA A 118 -18.80 -3.55 -3.39
CA ALA A 118 -18.56 -3.24 -1.98
C ALA A 118 -19.84 -3.25 -1.13
N LYS A 119 -21.00 -2.86 -1.68
CA LYS A 119 -22.29 -2.86 -0.94
C LYS A 119 -22.62 -4.23 -0.35
N ALA A 120 -22.33 -5.30 -1.09
CA ALA A 120 -22.56 -6.67 -0.65
C ALA A 120 -21.75 -7.06 0.61
N SER A 121 -20.65 -6.35 0.91
CA SER A 121 -19.80 -6.62 2.07
C SER A 121 -20.28 -5.98 3.37
N GLY A 122 -21.21 -5.02 3.32
CA GLY A 122 -21.62 -4.22 4.47
C GLY A 122 -20.55 -3.23 4.97
N ALA A 123 -19.38 -3.15 4.33
CA ALA A 123 -18.29 -2.24 4.66
C ALA A 123 -18.22 -1.04 3.70
N VAL A 124 -17.65 0.07 4.17
CA VAL A 124 -17.43 1.27 3.37
C VAL A 124 -16.12 1.15 2.60
N LEU A 125 -16.21 1.13 1.26
CA LEU A 125 -15.05 1.20 0.39
C LEU A 125 -14.49 2.63 0.35
N LYS A 126 -13.21 2.78 0.72
CA LYS A 126 -12.49 4.05 0.63
C LYS A 126 -11.82 4.14 -0.74
N VAL A 127 -11.93 5.30 -1.38
CA VAL A 127 -11.33 5.53 -2.70
C VAL A 127 -10.52 6.81 -2.75
N HIS A 128 -9.52 6.84 -3.62
CA HIS A 128 -8.76 8.03 -3.99
C HIS A 128 -8.93 8.25 -5.49
N LEU A 129 -9.54 9.36 -5.89
CA LEU A 129 -9.62 9.76 -7.29
C LEU A 129 -8.23 10.21 -7.75
N LYS A 130 -7.71 9.55 -8.78
CA LYS A 130 -6.49 9.97 -9.46
C LYS A 130 -6.87 10.72 -10.72
N VAL A 131 -6.22 11.86 -10.93
CA VAL A 131 -6.39 12.71 -12.11
C VAL A 131 -5.09 12.68 -12.91
N ASP A 132 -5.17 12.41 -14.21
CA ASP A 132 -3.99 12.50 -15.07
C ASP A 132 -3.70 13.96 -15.43
N THR A 133 -2.53 14.43 -15.02
CA THR A 133 -2.05 15.78 -15.30
C THR A 133 -0.83 15.79 -16.22
N GLY A 134 -0.52 14.67 -16.88
CA GLY A 134 0.53 14.59 -17.91
C GLY A 134 1.40 13.33 -17.91
N MET A 135 1.18 12.35 -17.02
CA MET A 135 1.95 11.09 -17.06
C MET A 135 1.47 10.17 -18.20
N GLY A 136 0.20 10.27 -18.59
CA GLY A 136 -0.37 9.53 -19.72
C GLY A 136 -0.52 8.03 -19.46
N ARG A 137 -0.78 7.63 -18.20
CA ARG A 137 -0.86 6.21 -17.81
C ARG A 137 -2.24 5.82 -17.32
N VAL A 138 -2.70 6.49 -16.27
CA VAL A 138 -4.04 6.35 -15.68
C VAL A 138 -4.34 7.65 -14.92
N GLY A 139 -5.62 7.96 -14.77
CA GLY A 139 -6.10 9.19 -14.13
C GLY A 139 -7.08 9.92 -15.03
#